data_AF-A0A961BSF3-F1
#
_entry.id   AF-A0A961BSF3-F1
#
_cell.length_a   1.000
_cell.length_b   1.000
_cell.length_c   1.000
_cell.angle_alpha   90.00
_cell.angle_beta   90.00
_cell.angle_gamma   90.00
#
_symmetry.space_group_name_H-M   'P 1'
#
loop_
_entity.id
_entity.type
_entity.pdbx_description
1 polymer ?
#
loop_
_entity_poly.entity_id
_entity_poly.type
_entity_poly.pdbx_seq_one_letter_code
_entity_poly.pdbx_strand_id
1 'polypeptide(L)'
;MATRRPTMLLILPRAEVNGLHRVIGHRFVPLALMAVGVLAEREGWDVIIVDESLEDLPPIRPDLVGISVWTMFAPRAYRIA
;
A
#
# COMPACT_ATOMS: atom_id res chain seq x y z
N MET A 1 -25.35 15.28 -11.86
CA MET A 1 -24.38 14.16 -11.88
C MET A 1 -23.64 14.18 -10.55
N ALA A 2 -23.70 13.10 -9.77
CA ALA A 2 -22.88 13.00 -8.57
C ALA A 2 -21.41 12.81 -9.01
N THR A 3 -20.50 13.65 -8.51
CA THR A 3 -19.07 13.50 -8.73
C THR A 3 -18.60 12.23 -8.00
N ARG A 4 -17.96 11.30 -8.73
CA ARG A 4 -17.34 10.11 -8.12
C ARG A 4 -16.21 10.55 -7.20
N ARG A 5 -16.09 9.93 -6.02
CA ARG A 5 -14.92 10.12 -5.16
C ARG A 5 -13.67 9.54 -5.83
N PRO A 6 -12.53 10.24 -5.84
CA PRO A 6 -11.29 9.70 -6.38
C PRO A 6 -10.78 8.57 -5.48
N THR A 7 -10.17 7.56 -6.09
CA THR A 7 -9.68 6.35 -5.42
C THR A 7 -8.17 6.41 -5.24
N MET A 8 -7.70 6.18 -4.02
CA MET A 8 -6.29 6.09 -3.65
C MET A 8 -5.92 4.66 -3.27
N LEU A 9 -4.89 4.10 -3.91
CA LEU A 9 -4.30 2.81 -3.54
C LEU A 9 -2.99 3.03 -2.78
N LEU A 10 -2.93 2.59 -1.53
CA LEU A 10 -1.76 2.68 -0.66
C LEU A 10 -1.15 1.29 -0.49
N ILE A 11 0.14 1.14 -0.83
CA ILE A 11 0.80 -0.16 -0.92
C ILE A 11 1.97 -0.24 0.05
N LEU A 12 2.00 -1.30 0.86
CA LEU A 12 3.20 -1.83 1.50
C LEU A 12 3.74 -2.98 0.62
N PRO A 13 4.87 -2.80 -0.08
CA PRO A 13 5.41 -3.85 -0.93
C PRO A 13 5.93 -5.03 -0.12
N ARG A 14 5.87 -6.23 -0.70
CA ARG A 14 6.46 -7.42 -0.07
C ARG A 14 7.99 -7.33 -0.08
N ALA A 15 8.63 -7.75 1.00
CA ALA A 15 10.09 -7.85 1.06
C ALA A 15 10.59 -9.04 0.21
N GLU A 16 11.44 -8.74 -0.77
CA GLU A 16 12.04 -9.76 -1.63
C GLU A 16 13.47 -10.13 -1.21
N VAL A 17 14.06 -9.37 -0.28
CA VAL A 17 15.43 -9.57 0.20
C VAL A 17 15.44 -10.50 1.42
N ASN A 18 16.35 -11.48 1.41
CA ASN A 18 16.79 -12.33 2.54
C ASN A 18 15.80 -13.26 3.24
N GLY A 19 14.69 -13.68 2.62
CA GLY A 19 13.74 -14.59 3.30
C GLY A 19 13.24 -14.03 4.65
N LEU A 20 13.41 -12.73 4.87
CA LEU A 20 13.15 -12.04 6.14
C LEU A 20 11.66 -12.05 6.45
N HIS A 21 10.82 -12.15 5.42
CA HIS A 21 9.39 -12.44 5.50
C HIS A 21 9.07 -13.80 6.17
N ARG A 22 10.05 -14.72 6.31
CA ARG A 22 9.95 -15.98 7.08
C ARG A 22 10.61 -15.92 8.46
N VAL A 23 11.56 -15.01 8.70
CA VAL A 23 12.38 -15.01 9.93
C VAL A 23 11.91 -13.96 10.95
N ILE A 24 11.37 -12.83 10.49
CA ILE A 24 10.76 -11.84 11.39
C ILE A 24 9.28 -12.20 11.52
N GLY A 25 8.96 -13.00 12.53
CA GLY A 25 7.59 -13.33 12.94
C GLY A 25 6.76 -12.13 13.43
N HIS A 26 7.31 -10.91 13.34
CA HIS A 26 6.59 -9.66 13.58
C HIS A 26 5.99 -9.16 12.27
N ARG A 27 4.71 -9.49 12.05
CA ARG A 27 3.88 -8.84 11.05
C ARG A 27 3.73 -7.38 11.46
N PHE A 28 4.34 -6.46 10.72
CA PHE A 28 4.19 -5.04 10.98
C PHE A 28 2.90 -4.54 10.34
N VAL A 29 1.96 -4.10 11.16
CA VAL A 29 0.80 -3.37 10.66
C VAL A 29 1.30 -2.10 9.96
N PRO A 30 0.86 -1.78 8.73
CA PRO A 30 1.29 -0.60 8.00
C PRO A 30 0.65 0.68 8.58
N LEU A 31 0.95 1.01 9.85
CA LEU A 31 0.31 2.09 10.60
C LEU A 31 0.41 3.45 9.90
N ALA A 32 1.53 3.72 9.24
CA ALA A 32 1.70 4.94 8.45
C ALA A 32 0.70 5.02 7.28
N LEU A 33 0.47 3.92 6.57
CA LEU A 33 -0.53 3.88 5.48
C LEU A 33 -1.95 3.99 6.03
N MET A 34 -2.24 3.39 7.19
CA MET A 34 -3.55 3.54 7.85
C MET A 34 -3.80 4.99 8.27
N ALA A 35 -2.80 5.68 8.81
CA ALA A 35 -2.90 7.09 9.18
C ALA A 35 -3.14 7.99 7.95
N VAL A 36 -2.39 7.77 6.87
CA VAL A 36 -2.61 8.48 5.60
C VAL A 36 -3.99 8.19 5.03
N GLY A 37 -4.44 6.93 5.09
CA GLY A 37 -5.75 6.53 4.58
C GLY A 37 -6.90 7.24 5.28
N VAL A 38 -6.91 7.27 6.61
CA VAL A 38 -7.94 7.99 7.38
C VAL A 38 -7.94 9.49 7.06
N LEU A 39 -6.77 10.11 6.88
CA LEU A 39 -6.68 11.52 6.50
C LEU A 39 -7.22 11.76 5.08
N ALA A 40 -6.91 10.89 4.12
CA ALA A 40 -7.41 10.99 2.75
C ALA A 40 -8.92 10.76 2.67
N GLU A 41 -9.47 9.79 3.42
CA GLU A 41 -10.92 9.56 3.51
C GLU A 41 -11.67 10.80 4.02
N ARG A 42 -11.09 11.51 5.00
CA ARG A 42 -11.66 12.78 5.50
C ARG A 42 -11.69 13.88 4.45
N GLU A 43 -10.79 13.85 3.48
CA GLU A 43 -10.75 14.76 2.32
C GLU A 43 -11.58 14.24 1.13
N GLY A 44 -12.40 13.20 1.34
CA GLY A 44 -13.35 12.68 0.35
C GLY A 44 -12.78 11.68 -0.64
N TRP A 45 -11.64 11.05 -0.33
CA TRP A 45 -11.09 9.95 -1.12
C TRP A 45 -11.68 8.60 -0.71
N ASP A 46 -11.80 7.67 -1.66
CA ASP A 46 -11.98 6.26 -1.37
C ASP A 46 -10.60 5.62 -1.28
N VAL A 47 -10.23 5.03 -0.14
CA VAL A 47 -8.88 4.51 0.09
C VAL A 47 -8.88 2.99 0.13
N ILE A 48 -7.91 2.39 -0.55
CA ILE A 48 -7.62 0.95 -0.52
C ILE A 48 -6.18 0.81 -0.01
N ILE A 49 -6.00 0.09 1.09
CA ILE A 49 -4.68 -0.19 1.67
C ILE A 49 -4.37 -1.66 1.41
N VAL A 50 -3.21 -1.94 0.83
CA VAL A 50 -2.75 -3.30 0.53
C VAL A 50 -1.41 -3.54 1.19
N ASP A 51 -1.35 -4.62 1.98
CA ASP A 51 -0.09 -5.25 2.37
C ASP A 51 0.18 -6.42 1.43
N GLU A 52 1.12 -6.24 0.51
CA GLU A 52 1.46 -7.24 -0.50
C GLU A 52 2.06 -8.52 0.12
N SER A 53 2.40 -8.49 1.41
CA SER A 53 2.81 -9.69 2.15
C SER A 53 1.64 -10.59 2.54
N LEU A 54 0.40 -10.07 2.51
CA LEU A 54 -0.83 -10.76 2.92
C LEU A 54 -1.76 -11.05 1.75
N GLU A 55 -1.81 -10.16 0.76
CA GLU A 55 -2.71 -10.26 -0.38
C GLU A 55 -2.07 -9.71 -1.66
N ASP A 56 -2.58 -10.14 -2.81
CA ASP A 56 -2.13 -9.63 -4.09
C ASP A 56 -2.67 -8.22 -4.36
N LEU A 57 -1.96 -7.44 -5.19
CA LEU A 57 -2.43 -6.14 -5.63
C LEU A 57 -3.74 -6.29 -6.42
N PRO A 58 -4.79 -5.50 -6.11
CA PRO A 58 -6.08 -5.62 -6.78
C PRO A 58 -5.99 -5.13 -8.23
N PRO A 59 -6.72 -5.76 -9.18
CA PRO A 59 -6.71 -5.38 -10.60
C PRO A 59 -7.59 -4.15 -10.87
N ILE A 60 -7.33 -3.04 -10.20
CA ILE A 60 -8.07 -1.78 -10.29
C ILE A 60 -7.25 -0.67 -10.97
N ARG A 61 -7.91 0.42 -11.36
CA ARG A 61 -7.28 1.64 -11.86
C ARG A 61 -7.53 2.80 -10.89
N PRO A 62 -6.70 2.97 -9.85
CA PRO A 62 -6.84 4.07 -8.91
C PRO A 62 -6.45 5.41 -9.57
N ASP A 63 -6.97 6.52 -9.04
CA ASP A 63 -6.62 7.87 -9.48
C ASP A 63 -5.25 8.31 -8.89
N LEU A 64 -4.85 7.71 -7.77
CA LEU A 64 -3.53 7.91 -7.14
C LEU A 64 -3.00 6.61 -6.52
N VAL A 65 -1.70 6.38 -6.65
CA VAL A 65 -0.98 5.28 -5.96
C VAL A 65 0.06 5.87 -5.02
N GLY A 66 0.05 5.45 -3.76
CA GLY A 66 1.10 5.71 -2.78
C GLY A 66 1.83 4.41 -2.42
N ILE A 67 3.16 4.41 -2.48
CA ILE A 67 3.98 3.25 -2.10
C ILE A 67 4.85 3.64 -0.91
N SER A 68 4.71 2.92 0.21
CA SER A 68 5.60 3.10 1.37
C SER A 68 6.86 2.27 1.18
N VAL A 69 8.01 2.93 1.04
CA VAL A 69 9.26 2.26 0.67
C VAL A 69 10.32 2.46 1.75
N TRP A 70 10.66 1.37 2.42
CA TRP A 70 11.93 1.23 3.13
C TRP A 70 12.96 0.62 2.18
N THR A 71 14.25 0.77 2.49
CA THR A 71 15.34 0.32 1.61
C THR A 71 15.18 -1.13 1.13
N MET A 72 14.69 -2.03 2.00
CA MET A 72 14.44 -3.44 1.68
C MET A 72 13.28 -3.70 0.70
N PHE A 73 12.36 -2.75 0.53
CA PHE A 73 11.21 -2.83 -0.37
C PHE A 73 11.50 -2.21 -1.75
N ALA A 74 12.63 -1.49 -1.90
CA ALA A 74 12.94 -0.74 -3.12
C ALA A 74 12.88 -1.57 -4.41
N PRO A 75 13.42 -2.81 -4.49
CA PRO A 75 13.35 -3.61 -5.72
C PRO A 75 11.91 -3.94 -6.15
N ARG A 76 11.02 -4.20 -5.18
CA ARG A 76 9.62 -4.47 -5.46
C ARG A 76 8.87 -3.19 -5.83
N ALA A 77 9.12 -2.09 -5.13
CA ALA A 77 8.52 -0.79 -5.42
C ALA A 77 8.80 -0.32 -6.85
N TYR A 78 10.04 -0.47 -7.34
CA TYR A 78 10.40 -0.14 -8.73
C TYR A 78 9.70 -0.99 -9.79
N ARG A 79 9.18 -2.17 -9.44
CA ARG A 79 8.41 -3.01 -10.37
C ARG A 79 6.91 -2.75 -10.33
N ILE A 80 6.44 -2.12 -9.25
CA ILE A 80 5.05 -1.69 -9.12
C ILE A 80 4.85 -0.37 -9.89
N ALA A 81 5.83 0.53 -9.84
CA ALA A 81 5.85 1.80 -10.57
C ALA A 81 6.16 1.61 -12.07
#